data_AF-A0A3Q8U1I2-F1
#
_entry.id   AF-A0A3Q8U1I2-F1
#
_cell.length_a   1.000
_cell.length_b   1.000
_cell.length_c   1.000
_cell.angle_alpha   90.00
_cell.angle_beta   90.00
_cell.angle_gamma   90.00
#
_symmetry.space_group_name_H-M   'P 1'
#
loop_
_entity.id
_entity.type
_entity.pdbx_description
1 polymer ?
#
loop_
_entity_poly.entity_id
_entity_poly.type
_entity_poly.pdbx_seq_one_letter_code
_entity_poly.pdbx_strand_id
1 'polypeptide(L)'
;MTCQLSDARDVVAREAIDQLAAAVQTILQLEELLRAARPGLGEHTAPARLIELGIYAAGDQANGFDCAREDLHRRLQDCAPQNAVDPVRGAGGAA
;
A
#
# COMPACT_ATOMS: atom_id res chain seq x y z
N MET A 1 -32.53 0.93 -0.37
CA MET A 1 -31.12 0.91 -0.79
C MET A 1 -30.55 2.30 -0.56
N THR A 2 -29.95 2.57 0.59
CA THR A 2 -29.23 3.83 0.83
C THR A 2 -27.86 3.67 0.20
N CYS A 3 -27.70 4.29 -0.96
CA CYS A 3 -26.40 4.45 -1.62
C CYS A 3 -25.54 5.28 -0.66
N GLN A 4 -24.67 4.63 0.12
CA GLN A 4 -23.62 5.35 0.84
C GLN A 4 -22.72 5.93 -0.24
N LEU A 5 -22.89 7.23 -0.50
CA LEU A 5 -21.86 8.03 -1.15
C LEU A 5 -20.63 7.89 -0.27
N SER A 6 -19.72 6.99 -0.62
CA SER A 6 -18.37 7.00 -0.08
C SER A 6 -17.85 8.42 -0.27
N ASP A 7 -17.47 9.09 0.81
CA ASP A 7 -16.89 10.42 0.74
C ASP A 7 -15.78 10.38 -0.32
N ALA A 8 -15.69 11.38 -1.20
CA ALA A 8 -14.67 11.42 -2.25
C ALA A 8 -13.25 11.25 -1.65
N ARG A 9 -13.08 11.65 -0.38
CA ARG A 9 -11.86 11.40 0.41
C ARG A 9 -11.56 9.91 0.60
N ASP A 10 -12.56 9.11 0.94
CA ASP A 10 -12.41 7.67 1.17
C ASP A 10 -12.09 6.93 -0.13
N VAL A 11 -12.66 7.39 -1.25
CA VAL A 11 -12.38 6.84 -2.59
C VAL A 11 -10.94 7.12 -2.97
N VAL A 12 -10.50 8.39 -2.91
CA VAL A 12 -9.13 8.79 -3.24
C VAL A 12 -8.11 8.09 -2.34
N ALA A 13 -8.42 7.93 -1.06
CA ALA A 13 -7.59 7.22 -0.10
C ALA A 13 -7.42 5.72 -0.46
N ARG A 14 -8.49 5.05 -0.87
CA ARG A 14 -8.45 3.66 -1.34
C ARG A 14 -7.69 3.52 -2.65
N GLU A 15 -7.94 4.39 -3.61
CA GLU A 15 -7.20 4.40 -4.88
C GLU A 15 -5.69 4.57 -4.66
N ALA A 16 -5.27 5.42 -3.71
CA ALA A 16 -3.86 5.60 -3.37
C ALA A 16 -3.26 4.31 -2.76
N ILE A 17 -3.98 3.62 -1.87
CA ILE A 17 -3.54 2.33 -1.31
C ILE A 17 -3.42 1.27 -2.41
N ASP A 18 -4.38 1.21 -3.32
CA ASP A 18 -4.40 0.25 -4.42
C ASP A 18 -3.27 0.51 -5.41
N GLN A 19 -2.96 1.77 -5.69
CA GLN A 19 -1.81 2.14 -6.53
C GLN A 19 -0.47 1.75 -5.89
N LEU A 20 -0.32 1.93 -4.57
CA LEU A 20 0.87 1.48 -3.85
C LEU A 20 1.00 -0.06 -3.91
N ALA A 21 -0.11 -0.79 -3.77
CA ALA A 21 -0.10 -2.24 -3.92
C ALA A 21 0.26 -2.70 -5.34
N ALA A 22 -0.26 -2.02 -6.37
CA ALA A 22 0.07 -2.30 -7.76
C ALA A 22 1.55 -2.01 -8.08
N ALA A 23 2.12 -0.96 -7.49
CA ALA A 23 3.54 -0.64 -7.60
C ALA A 23 4.41 -1.78 -7.03
N VAL A 24 4.09 -2.28 -5.83
CA VAL A 24 4.78 -3.43 -5.22
C VAL A 24 4.73 -4.64 -6.15
N GLN A 25 3.55 -4.99 -6.67
CA GLN A 25 3.41 -6.14 -7.59
C GLN A 25 4.25 -5.98 -8.86
N THR A 26 4.27 -4.78 -9.45
CA THR A 26 5.06 -4.51 -10.65
C THR A 26 6.55 -4.70 -10.39
N ILE A 27 7.03 -4.25 -9.23
CA ILE A 27 8.43 -4.37 -8.84
C ILE A 27 8.82 -5.82 -8.60
N LEU A 28 7.96 -6.62 -7.95
CA LEU A 28 8.18 -8.06 -7.79
C LEU A 28 8.21 -8.80 -9.13
N GLN A 29 7.38 -8.40 -10.10
CA GLN A 29 7.43 -8.95 -11.46
C GLN A 29 8.75 -8.61 -12.17
N LEU A 30 9.26 -7.40 -11.99
CA LEU A 30 10.58 -7.00 -12.53
C LEU A 30 11.71 -7.80 -11.88
N GLU A 31 11.64 -8.05 -10.57
CA GLU A 31 12.60 -8.88 -9.86
C GLU A 31 12.64 -10.31 -10.43
N GLU A 32 11.47 -10.93 -10.64
CA GLU A 32 11.38 -12.26 -11.25
C GLU A 32 11.90 -12.28 -12.69
N LEU A 33 11.65 -11.22 -13.48
CA LEU A 33 12.22 -11.09 -14.82
C LEU A 33 13.75 -11.06 -14.80
N LEU A 34 14.33 -10.31 -13.87
CA LEU A 34 15.78 -10.24 -13.67
C LEU A 34 16.35 -11.59 -13.24
N ARG A 35 15.69 -12.29 -12.31
CA ARG A 35 16.06 -13.66 -11.89
C ARG A 35 16.01 -14.63 -13.06
N ALA A 36 14.99 -14.55 -13.92
CA ALA A 36 14.84 -15.39 -15.11
C ALA A 36 15.89 -15.10 -16.20
N ALA A 37 16.42 -13.87 -16.28
CA ALA A 37 17.47 -13.50 -17.23
C ALA A 37 18.88 -13.97 -16.79
N ARG A 38 19.08 -14.25 -15.50
CA ARG A 38 20.38 -14.64 -14.91
C ARG A 38 21.03 -15.90 -15.51
N PRO A 39 20.32 -17.02 -15.77
CA PRO A 39 20.93 -18.25 -16.26
C PRO A 39 21.57 -18.15 -17.65
N GLY A 40 21.23 -17.12 -18.43
CA GLY A 40 21.84 -16.85 -19.75
C GLY A 40 23.19 -16.14 -19.67
N LEU A 41 23.64 -15.77 -18.47
CA LEU A 41 24.88 -15.01 -18.26
C LEU A 41 25.95 -15.90 -17.65
N GLY A 42 27.20 -15.71 -18.11
CA GLY A 42 28.35 -16.32 -17.46
C GLY A 42 28.49 -15.83 -16.01
N GLU A 43 28.91 -16.72 -15.12
CA GLU A 43 29.19 -16.39 -13.73
C GLU A 43 30.23 -15.25 -13.64
N HIS A 44 30.04 -14.35 -12.66
CA HIS A 44 30.92 -13.20 -12.39
C HIS A 44 31.08 -12.17 -13.51
N THR A 45 30.25 -12.22 -14.55
CA THR A 45 30.21 -11.18 -15.59
C THR A 45 29.59 -9.89 -15.07
N ALA A 46 29.97 -8.74 -15.63
CA ALA A 46 29.39 -7.44 -15.26
C ALA A 46 27.85 -7.41 -15.41
N PRO A 47 27.24 -7.98 -16.48
CA PRO A 47 25.79 -8.11 -16.58
C PRO A 47 25.17 -8.95 -15.46
N ALA A 48 25.81 -10.05 -15.03
CA ALA A 48 25.29 -10.88 -13.93
C ALA A 48 25.26 -10.10 -12.60
N ARG A 49 26.30 -9.30 -12.33
CA ARG A 49 26.34 -8.41 -11.15
C ARG A 49 25.29 -7.31 -11.21
N LEU A 50 25.05 -6.74 -12.40
CA LEU A 50 23.99 -5.75 -12.60
C LEU A 50 22.60 -6.33 -12.36
N ILE A 51 22.36 -7.58 -12.77
CA ILE A 51 21.11 -8.29 -12.47
C ILE A 51 20.94 -8.47 -10.96
N GLU A 52 21.98 -8.90 -10.24
CA GLU A 52 21.93 -9.05 -8.77
C GLU A 52 21.66 -7.71 -8.05
N LEU A 53 22.30 -6.63 -8.49
CA LEU A 53 22.03 -5.28 -8.00
C LEU A 53 20.59 -4.83 -8.29
N GLY A 54 20.07 -5.13 -9.48
CA GLY A 54 18.71 -4.81 -9.87
C GLY A 54 17.66 -5.57 -9.04
N ILE A 55 17.90 -6.86 -8.75
CA ILE A 55 17.06 -7.67 -7.86
C ILE A 55 17.02 -7.07 -6.46
N TYR A 56 18.19 -6.72 -5.92
CA TYR A 56 18.27 -6.07 -4.61
C TYR A 56 17.52 -4.73 -4.58
N ALA A 57 17.75 -3.87 -5.57
CA ALA A 57 17.11 -2.56 -5.66
C ALA A 57 15.58 -2.67 -5.84
N ALA A 58 15.11 -3.67 -6.60
CA ALA A 58 13.69 -3.96 -6.73
C ALA A 58 13.08 -4.37 -5.37
N GLY A 59 13.70 -5.31 -4.66
CA GLY A 59 13.23 -5.70 -3.32
C GLY A 59 13.18 -4.54 -2.33
N ASP A 60 14.21 -3.69 -2.32
CA ASP A 60 14.25 -2.48 -1.48
C ASP A 60 13.11 -1.49 -1.81
N GLN A 61 12.87 -1.23 -3.10
CA GLN A 61 11.76 -0.36 -3.49
C GLN A 61 10.39 -0.95 -3.16
N ALA A 62 10.19 -2.25 -3.36
CA ALA A 62 8.94 -2.94 -2.99
C ALA A 62 8.66 -2.76 -1.49
N ASN A 63 9.66 -2.98 -0.63
CA ASN A 63 9.54 -2.74 0.80
C ASN A 63 9.18 -1.28 1.12
N GLY A 64 9.80 -0.32 0.44
CA GLY A 64 9.49 1.10 0.61
C GLY A 64 8.02 1.43 0.30
N PHE A 65 7.46 0.88 -0.78
CA PHE A 65 6.05 1.06 -1.12
C PHE A 65 5.10 0.35 -0.15
N ASP A 66 5.46 -0.84 0.34
CA ASP A 66 4.69 -1.55 1.37
C ASP A 66 4.64 -0.73 2.68
N CYS A 67 5.78 -0.19 3.14
CA CYS A 67 5.81 0.68 4.31
C CYS A 67 4.97 1.95 4.11
N ALA A 68 5.05 2.59 2.94
CA ALA A 68 4.25 3.77 2.63
C ALA A 68 2.74 3.46 2.63
N ARG A 69 2.36 2.26 2.13
CA ARG A 69 0.98 1.78 2.16
C ARG A 69 0.50 1.57 3.59
N GLU A 70 1.30 0.93 4.43
CA GLU A 70 0.97 0.70 5.84
C GLU A 70 0.82 2.01 6.63
N ASP A 71 1.71 2.98 6.40
CA ASP A 71 1.64 4.30 7.04
C ASP A 71 0.38 5.07 6.61
N LEU A 72 0.07 5.08 5.30
CA LEU A 72 -1.14 5.69 4.79
C LEU A 72 -2.39 5.04 5.38
N HIS A 73 -2.43 3.71 5.47
CA HIS A 73 -3.55 2.97 6.05
C HIS A 73 -3.75 3.34 7.52
N ARG A 74 -2.67 3.44 8.30
CA ARG A 74 -2.71 3.86 9.70
C ARG A 74 -3.24 5.28 9.85
N ARG A 75 -2.70 6.22 9.06
CA ARG A 75 -3.13 7.63 9.08
C ARG A 75 -4.61 7.80 8.75
N LEU A 76 -5.14 7.00 7.83
CA LEU A 76 -6.56 6.99 7.50
C LEU A 76 -7.43 6.48 8.64
N GLN A 77 -6.98 5.45 9.37
CA GLN A 77 -7.66 4.95 10.57
C GLN A 77 -7.64 5.99 11.69
N ASP A 78 -6.51 6.67 11.90
CA ASP A 78 -6.36 7.71 12.93
C ASP A 78 -7.21 8.97 12.63
N CYS A 79 -7.44 9.26 11.34
CA CYS A 79 -8.27 10.37 10.89
C CYS A 79 -9.76 10.03 10.81
N ALA A 80 -10.15 8.76 10.98
CA ALA A 80 -11.56 8.37 10.99
C ALA A 80 -12.25 9.01 12.21
N PRO A 81 -13.44 9.63 12.04
CA PRO A 81 -14.12 10.30 13.14
C PRO A 81 -14.45 9.31 14.27
N GLN A 82 -13.84 9.49 15.43
CA GLN A 82 -13.99 8.57 16.59
C GLN A 82 -15.36 8.68 17.29
N ASN A 83 -16.25 9.60 16.90
CA ASN A 83 -17.45 9.91 17.66
C ASN A 83 -18.73 9.74 16.85
N ALA A 84 -19.37 8.59 17.00
CA ALA A 84 -20.78 8.41 16.69
C ALA A 84 -21.48 7.55 17.75
N VAL A 85 -21.13 7.71 19.04
CA VAL A 85 -22.01 7.30 20.14
C VAL A 85 -21.80 8.26 21.31
N ASP A 86 -22.37 9.46 21.24
CA ASP A 86 -22.78 10.11 22.48
C ASP A 86 -23.98 9.32 23.01
N PRO A 87 -23.92 8.68 24.19
CA PRO A 87 -25.12 8.15 24.80
C PRO A 87 -25.99 9.35 25.15
N VAL A 88 -27.14 9.47 24.48
CA VAL A 88 -28.19 10.43 24.83
C VAL A 88 -28.63 10.16 26.28
N ARG A 89 -27.95 10.79 27.24
CA ARG A 89 -28.42 10.93 28.62
C ARG A 89 -29.12 12.27 28.72
N GLY A 90 -30.44 12.26 28.69
CA GLY A 90 -31.23 13.41 29.08
C GLY A 90 -32.58 13.55 28.38
N ALA A 91 -33.49 12.61 28.60
CA ALA A 91 -34.92 12.87 28.48
C ALA A 91 -35.63 12.21 29.66
N GLY A 92 -35.46 12.81 30.83
CA GLY A 92 -36.05 12.33 32.08
C GLY A 92 -36.04 13.44 33.10
N GLY A 93 -36.91 14.44 32.90
CA GLY A 93 -37.12 15.50 33.87
C GLY A 93 -38.16 16.52 33.41
N ALA A 94 -39.20 16.69 34.25
CA ALA A 94 -40.30 17.65 34.22
C ALA A 94 -41.47 17.30 33.27
N ALA A 95 -42.73 17.23 33.70
CA ALA A 95 -43.38 17.51 34.99
C ALA A 95 -44.67 16.69 35.08
#